data_AF-A0A7V9GKC7-F1
#
_entry.id   AF-A0A7V9GKC7-F1
#
_cell.length_a   1.000
_cell.length_b   1.000
_cell.length_c   1.000
_cell.angle_alpha   90.00
_cell.angle_beta   90.00
_cell.angle_gamma   90.00
#
_symmetry.space_group_name_H-M   'P 1'
#
loop_
_entity.id
_entity.type
_entity.pdbx_description
1 polymer ?
#
loop_
_entity_poly.entity_id
_entity_poly.type
_entity_poly.pdbx_seq_one_letter_code
_entity_poly.pdbx_strand_id
1 'polypeptide(L)'
;MKLNYLYTIYILLPVVTILCYSCVSGEENTTEVETEHLWRGWNKYNIPVTDTLTLYGRELIANTSYYLGPKGIVSQITNGMNCQNCHLEAGTIPWGNNYSAVSSTYPLLRGRSGTIETIPKRVNDCLQRSLNGEAIDSNSKEMRSIIAYFHWLGQGIPKEQRPRGSGLMEIPYLDRAADTIKGKNVFINNCQRCHGANGQGQKNPDSSGYIYPPLWGENSYTSAAGLFRLSRFAGFVKNNMPSGEVEYHNPQLSDEEAWDVAAFVNSQPRPSKIFQEDWPDISKKSIDHPFGPYADSFSETQHKYGPFTPIKNAKEAMAKKNADR
;
A
#
# COMPACT_ATOMS: atom_id res chain seq x y z
N MET A 1 49.91 68.57 -22.13
CA MET A 1 51.35 68.32 -22.30
C MET A 1 51.87 67.79 -20.95
N LYS A 2 52.48 66.60 -20.97
CA LYS A 2 52.78 65.64 -19.88
C LYS A 2 52.81 66.15 -18.42
N LEU A 3 51.92 65.59 -17.59
CA LEU A 3 51.92 65.65 -16.12
C LEU A 3 52.53 64.33 -15.59
N ASN A 4 53.68 64.39 -14.91
CA ASN A 4 54.33 63.20 -14.33
C ASN A 4 54.02 63.10 -12.84
N TYR A 5 53.48 61.94 -12.47
CA TYR A 5 53.33 61.46 -11.09
C TYR A 5 54.62 60.79 -10.61
N LEU A 6 54.97 60.96 -9.34
CA LEU A 6 55.81 60.01 -8.59
C LEU A 6 55.28 59.93 -7.15
N TYR A 7 54.83 58.74 -6.77
CA TYR A 7 54.18 58.39 -5.51
C TYR A 7 55.21 58.11 -4.42
N THR A 8 54.97 58.64 -3.22
CA THR A 8 55.70 58.32 -1.99
C THR A 8 54.99 57.17 -1.26
N ILE A 9 55.70 56.07 -1.00
CA ILE A 9 55.19 54.92 -0.23
C ILE A 9 55.80 54.97 1.17
N TYR A 10 54.98 55.23 2.19
CA TYR A 10 55.31 55.01 3.60
C TYR A 10 54.61 53.73 4.08
N ILE A 11 55.40 52.79 4.58
CA ILE A 11 54.92 51.53 5.18
C ILE A 11 54.48 51.82 6.61
N LEU A 12 53.16 51.79 6.85
CA LEU A 12 52.53 51.88 8.17
C LEU A 12 52.19 50.46 8.65
N LEU A 13 52.86 50.01 9.71
CA LEU A 13 52.55 48.78 10.44
C LEU A 13 51.23 48.98 11.22
N PRO A 14 50.18 48.17 11.01
CA PRO A 14 48.97 48.27 11.80
C PRO A 14 49.13 47.53 13.14
N VAL A 15 48.84 48.27 14.22
CA VAL A 15 48.70 47.79 15.59
C VAL A 15 47.53 46.81 15.66
N VAL A 16 47.78 45.55 16.02
CA VAL A 16 46.73 44.54 16.23
C VAL A 16 46.08 44.76 17.59
N THR A 17 44.93 45.43 17.61
CA THR A 17 44.03 45.46 18.76
C THR A 17 43.25 44.16 18.84
N ILE A 18 43.54 43.34 19.86
CA ILE A 18 42.80 42.12 20.19
C ILE A 18 41.47 42.54 20.84
N LEU A 19 40.40 42.58 20.04
CA LEU A 19 39.03 42.63 20.52
C LEU A 19 38.62 41.22 20.97
N CYS A 20 38.54 41.00 22.28
CA CYS A 20 37.87 39.83 22.84
C CYS A 20 36.38 39.89 22.51
N TYR A 21 35.99 39.27 21.40
CA TYR A 21 34.60 38.89 21.18
C TYR A 21 34.29 37.73 22.13
N SER A 22 33.47 38.01 23.12
CA SER A 22 32.79 36.97 23.90
C SER A 22 31.92 36.17 22.93
N CYS A 23 32.35 34.97 22.57
CA CYS A 23 31.50 33.99 21.89
C CYS A 23 30.36 33.63 22.86
N VAL A 24 29.20 34.26 22.68
CA VAL A 24 27.93 33.67 23.12
C VAL A 24 27.78 32.40 22.29
N SER A 25 28.01 31.25 22.92
CA SER A 25 27.63 29.95 22.39
C SER A 25 26.10 29.94 22.30
N GLY A 26 25.57 30.40 21.18
CA GLY A 26 24.23 30.05 20.78
C GLY A 26 24.21 28.53 20.66
N GLU A 27 23.50 27.87 21.56
CA GLU A 27 22.99 26.54 21.28
C GLU A 27 22.10 26.70 20.04
N GLU A 28 22.69 26.47 18.86
CA GLU A 28 21.91 26.04 17.71
C GLU A 28 21.22 24.77 18.16
N ASN A 29 19.96 24.94 18.58
CA ASN A 29 19.02 23.87 18.72
C ASN A 29 18.79 23.35 17.30
N THR A 30 19.75 22.58 16.79
CA THR A 30 19.56 21.68 15.70
C THR A 30 18.50 20.73 16.19
N THR A 31 17.24 21.05 15.92
CA THR A 31 16.25 20.02 15.71
C THR A 31 16.88 19.12 14.68
N GLU A 32 17.53 18.03 15.12
CA GLU A 32 17.67 16.85 14.30
C GLU A 32 16.25 16.60 13.81
N VAL A 33 15.99 16.98 12.56
CA VAL A 33 14.90 16.40 11.82
C VAL A 33 15.31 14.95 11.77
N GLU A 34 14.84 14.15 12.73
CA GLU A 34 14.94 12.72 12.71
C GLU A 34 14.32 12.33 11.37
N THR A 35 15.16 12.12 10.36
CA THR A 35 14.73 11.72 9.04
C THR A 35 14.30 10.28 9.23
N GLU A 36 13.08 10.09 9.72
CA GLU A 36 12.54 8.79 10.07
C GLU A 36 12.70 7.89 8.84
N HIS A 37 13.67 6.96 8.93
CA HIS A 37 14.09 6.16 7.80
C HIS A 37 12.90 5.33 7.33
N LEU A 38 12.57 5.43 6.03
CA LEU A 38 11.50 4.64 5.44
C LEU A 38 11.84 3.15 5.54
N TRP A 39 10.89 2.38 6.06
CA TRP A 39 11.07 0.94 6.12
C TRP A 39 11.09 0.37 4.71
N ARG A 40 12.10 -0.46 4.45
CA ARG A 40 12.20 -1.31 3.27
C ARG A 40 12.56 -2.71 3.75
N GLY A 41 11.84 -3.70 3.23
CA GLY A 41 12.10 -5.10 3.57
C GLY A 41 13.49 -5.53 3.11
N TRP A 42 14.09 -6.48 3.83
CA TRP A 42 15.39 -7.02 3.48
C TRP A 42 15.34 -7.73 2.12
N ASN A 43 16.48 -7.78 1.43
CA ASN A 43 16.57 -8.48 0.15
C ASN A 43 16.37 -9.99 0.37
N LYS A 44 15.81 -10.70 -0.62
CA LYS A 44 15.61 -12.16 -0.58
C LYS A 44 16.89 -12.94 -0.26
N TYR A 45 18.06 -12.43 -0.66
CA TYR A 45 19.36 -13.06 -0.38
C TYR A 45 19.81 -12.93 1.08
N ASN A 46 19.13 -12.12 1.89
CA ASN A 46 19.37 -12.02 3.33
C ASN A 46 18.65 -13.11 4.13
N ILE A 47 17.77 -13.91 3.52
CA ILE A 47 17.21 -15.08 4.18
C ILE A 47 18.30 -16.17 4.19
N PRO A 48 18.72 -16.67 5.36
CA PRO A 48 19.71 -17.74 5.42
C PRO A 48 19.25 -18.96 4.61
N VAL A 49 20.15 -19.57 3.84
CA VAL A 49 19.82 -20.77 3.03
C VAL A 49 19.36 -21.95 3.88
N THR A 50 19.75 -21.97 5.15
CA THR A 50 19.32 -22.96 6.14
C THR A 50 17.93 -22.69 6.72
N ASP A 51 17.39 -21.47 6.59
CA ASP A 51 16.02 -21.14 6.99
C ASP A 51 15.03 -21.48 5.87
N THR A 52 14.83 -22.78 5.69
CA THR A 52 13.96 -23.31 4.63
C THR A 52 12.50 -22.89 4.81
N LEU A 53 12.08 -22.58 6.04
CA LEU A 53 10.68 -22.23 6.34
C LEU A 53 10.37 -20.82 5.86
N THR A 54 11.24 -19.85 6.17
CA THR A 54 11.16 -18.46 5.70
C THR A 54 11.34 -18.36 4.19
N LEU A 55 12.29 -19.11 3.62
CA LEU A 55 12.46 -19.20 2.15
C LEU A 55 11.18 -19.67 1.48
N TYR A 56 10.59 -20.77 1.98
CA TYR A 56 9.35 -21.30 1.42
C TYR A 56 8.18 -20.32 1.59
N GLY A 57 8.11 -19.61 2.72
CA GLY A 57 7.10 -18.58 2.96
C GLY A 57 7.18 -17.44 1.94
N ARG A 58 8.38 -16.96 1.66
CA ARG A 58 8.60 -15.96 0.61
C ARG A 58 8.19 -16.49 -0.75
N GLU A 59 8.54 -17.73 -1.08
CA GLU A 59 8.16 -18.34 -2.35
C GLU A 59 6.64 -18.49 -2.49
N LEU A 60 5.91 -18.81 -1.43
CA LEU A 60 4.44 -18.82 -1.44
C LEU A 60 3.84 -17.44 -1.71
N ILE A 61 4.45 -16.37 -1.20
CA ILE A 61 3.99 -14.99 -1.47
C ILE A 61 4.32 -14.56 -2.90
N ALA A 62 5.54 -14.85 -3.36
CA ALA A 62 6.02 -14.44 -4.68
C ALA A 62 5.35 -15.24 -5.81
N ASN A 63 5.18 -16.54 -5.59
CA ASN A 63 4.78 -17.52 -6.60
C ASN A 63 3.54 -18.29 -6.15
N THR A 64 2.57 -17.63 -5.52
CA THR A 64 1.35 -18.27 -4.99
C THR A 64 0.64 -19.14 -6.02
N SER A 65 0.54 -18.70 -7.27
CA SER A 65 -0.10 -19.45 -8.35
C SER A 65 0.61 -20.77 -8.66
N TYR A 66 1.94 -20.81 -8.53
CA TYR A 66 2.71 -22.04 -8.74
C TYR A 66 2.39 -23.11 -7.67
N TYR A 67 2.08 -22.69 -6.44
CA TYR A 67 1.77 -23.61 -5.35
C TYR A 67 0.28 -23.89 -5.20
N LEU A 68 -0.56 -22.86 -5.30
CA LEU A 68 -1.98 -22.85 -4.93
C LEU A 68 -2.91 -22.44 -6.08
N GLY A 69 -2.37 -22.12 -7.26
CA GLY A 69 -3.14 -21.72 -8.45
C GLY A 69 -3.80 -22.89 -9.17
N PRO A 70 -4.46 -22.65 -10.32
CA PRO A 70 -5.16 -23.72 -11.06
C PRO A 70 -4.26 -24.87 -11.53
N LYS A 71 -2.95 -24.62 -11.65
CA LYS A 71 -1.91 -25.62 -11.94
C LYS A 71 -0.97 -25.85 -10.75
N GLY A 72 -1.44 -25.52 -9.54
CA GLY A 72 -0.64 -25.51 -8.33
C GLY A 72 -0.15 -26.90 -7.94
N ILE A 73 1.10 -26.98 -7.48
CA ILE A 73 1.73 -28.26 -7.08
C ILE A 73 1.36 -28.71 -5.66
N VAL A 74 0.78 -27.82 -4.84
CA VAL A 74 0.31 -28.13 -3.47
C VAL A 74 -1.20 -28.28 -3.46
N SER A 75 -1.92 -27.35 -4.07
CA SER A 75 -3.38 -27.37 -4.20
C SER A 75 -3.85 -26.48 -5.35
N GLN A 76 -5.13 -26.60 -5.74
CA GLN A 76 -5.71 -25.88 -6.87
C GLN A 76 -6.90 -25.03 -6.42
N ILE A 77 -6.62 -24.08 -5.51
CA ILE A 77 -7.66 -23.38 -4.75
C ILE A 77 -7.73 -21.88 -5.04
N THR A 78 -6.87 -21.32 -5.87
CA THR A 78 -6.83 -19.87 -6.16
C THR A 78 -7.00 -19.55 -7.65
N ASN A 79 -7.26 -18.28 -7.96
CA ASN A 79 -7.49 -17.76 -9.32
C ASN A 79 -6.23 -17.63 -10.21
N GLY A 80 -5.07 -18.07 -9.72
CA GLY A 80 -3.82 -18.02 -10.47
C GLY A 80 -3.07 -16.69 -10.41
N MET A 81 -3.53 -15.74 -9.60
CA MET A 81 -2.73 -14.58 -9.18
C MET A 81 -1.77 -14.95 -8.03
N ASN A 82 -0.74 -14.13 -7.86
CA ASN A 82 0.20 -14.20 -6.75
C ASN A 82 -0.12 -13.14 -5.69
N CYS A 83 0.17 -13.41 -4.41
CA CYS A 83 0.10 -12.37 -3.37
C CYS A 83 0.93 -11.15 -3.76
N GLN A 84 2.09 -11.37 -4.38
CA GLN A 84 2.97 -10.29 -4.82
C GLN A 84 2.38 -9.37 -5.90
N ASN A 85 1.31 -9.79 -6.60
CA ASN A 85 0.64 -8.91 -7.56
C ASN A 85 0.00 -7.69 -6.89
N CYS A 86 -0.25 -7.76 -5.58
CA CYS A 86 -0.74 -6.63 -4.77
C CYS A 86 0.23 -6.24 -3.65
N HIS A 87 1.18 -7.10 -3.29
CA HIS A 87 2.17 -6.91 -2.23
C HIS A 87 3.57 -6.93 -2.85
N LEU A 88 4.01 -5.79 -3.38
CA LEU A 88 5.09 -5.71 -4.36
C LEU A 88 6.43 -6.22 -3.82
N GLU A 89 7.17 -6.92 -4.68
CA GLU A 89 8.40 -7.64 -4.35
C GLU A 89 8.27 -8.57 -3.13
N ALA A 90 7.17 -9.31 -3.08
CA ALA A 90 6.79 -10.12 -1.92
C ALA A 90 6.58 -9.31 -0.62
N GLY A 91 6.21 -8.04 -0.76
CA GLY A 91 5.82 -7.15 0.32
C GLY A 91 6.99 -6.48 1.02
N THR A 92 8.04 -6.10 0.27
CA THR A 92 9.23 -5.38 0.77
C THR A 92 9.23 -3.90 0.37
N ILE A 93 8.38 -3.48 -0.57
CA ILE A 93 8.35 -2.11 -1.10
C ILE A 93 7.59 -1.13 -0.19
N PRO A 94 8.17 0.02 0.22
CA PRO A 94 7.46 1.08 0.93
C PRO A 94 6.20 1.52 0.18
N TRP A 95 5.05 1.56 0.86
CA TRP A 95 3.72 1.84 0.30
C TRP A 95 3.26 0.95 -0.88
N GLY A 96 4.02 -0.09 -1.22
CA GLY A 96 3.66 -1.17 -2.14
C GLY A 96 2.83 -2.27 -1.48
N ASN A 97 2.00 -1.90 -0.50
CA ASN A 97 1.22 -2.80 0.35
C ASN A 97 2.11 -3.81 1.11
N ASN A 98 3.25 -3.38 1.63
CA ASN A 98 4.19 -4.29 2.30
C ASN A 98 3.66 -4.92 3.61
N TYR A 99 4.41 -5.90 4.11
CA TYR A 99 4.08 -6.66 5.32
C TYR A 99 4.80 -6.18 6.59
N SER A 100 5.52 -5.06 6.55
CA SER A 100 6.36 -4.55 7.64
C SER A 100 5.68 -4.57 9.01
N ALA A 101 4.50 -3.97 9.10
CA ALA A 101 3.75 -3.85 10.34
C ALA A 101 3.03 -5.14 10.78
N VAL A 102 3.06 -6.24 10.00
CA VAL A 102 2.24 -7.42 10.30
C VAL A 102 2.67 -8.08 11.61
N SER A 103 3.96 -8.35 11.80
CA SER A 103 4.46 -9.05 12.99
C SER A 103 4.45 -8.20 14.26
N SER A 104 4.53 -6.88 14.12
CA SER A 104 4.50 -5.94 15.24
C SER A 104 3.08 -5.65 15.72
N THR A 105 2.10 -5.64 14.82
CA THR A 105 0.72 -5.20 15.14
C THR A 105 -0.31 -6.31 15.32
N TYR A 106 0.00 -7.56 14.95
CA TYR A 106 -0.91 -8.69 15.17
C TYR A 106 -0.61 -9.42 16.49
N PRO A 107 -1.66 -9.93 17.18
CA PRO A 107 -3.07 -9.94 16.76
C PRO A 107 -3.76 -8.56 16.82
N LEU A 108 -4.74 -8.31 15.95
CA LEU A 108 -5.31 -6.97 15.72
C LEU A 108 -6.85 -6.98 15.66
N LEU A 109 -7.51 -6.10 16.41
CA LEU A 109 -8.95 -5.87 16.29
C LEU A 109 -9.30 -5.33 14.90
N ARG A 110 -10.21 -6.01 14.19
CA ARG A 110 -10.68 -5.58 12.88
C ARG A 110 -12.15 -5.22 12.88
N GLY A 111 -12.47 -4.04 12.35
CA GLY A 111 -13.86 -3.61 12.17
C GLY A 111 -14.68 -4.52 11.25
N ARG A 112 -14.03 -5.20 10.29
CA ARG A 112 -14.72 -6.11 9.36
C ARG A 112 -15.27 -7.34 10.07
N SER A 113 -14.49 -8.01 10.91
CA SER A 113 -14.95 -9.19 11.64
C SER A 113 -15.51 -8.89 13.03
N GLY A 114 -15.29 -7.67 13.55
CA GLY A 114 -15.62 -7.32 14.92
C GLY A 114 -14.78 -8.04 15.98
N THR A 115 -13.72 -8.74 15.59
CA THR A 115 -12.92 -9.61 16.48
C THR A 115 -11.42 -9.29 16.39
N ILE A 116 -10.67 -9.79 17.38
CA ILE A 116 -9.20 -9.80 17.36
C ILE A 116 -8.74 -10.88 16.38
N GLU A 117 -8.12 -10.49 15.29
CA GLU A 117 -7.67 -11.41 14.24
C GLU A 117 -6.19 -11.79 14.41
N THR A 118 -5.89 -13.05 14.11
CA THR A 118 -4.52 -13.57 14.02
C THR A 118 -3.96 -13.41 12.60
N ILE A 119 -2.64 -13.56 12.45
CA ILE A 119 -1.99 -13.60 11.13
C ILE A 119 -2.58 -14.71 10.23
N PRO A 120 -2.73 -15.98 10.69
CA PRO A 120 -3.35 -17.02 9.87
C PRO A 120 -4.74 -16.65 9.35
N LYS A 121 -5.60 -16.09 10.20
CA LYS A 121 -6.92 -15.63 9.76
C LYS A 121 -6.79 -14.59 8.66
N ARG A 122 -5.91 -13.60 8.83
CA ARG A 122 -5.70 -12.54 7.84
C ARG A 122 -5.23 -13.08 6.48
N VAL A 123 -4.35 -14.08 6.50
CA VAL A 123 -3.86 -14.76 5.29
C VAL A 123 -5.01 -15.47 4.59
N ASN A 124 -5.83 -16.24 5.32
CA ASN A 124 -6.99 -16.92 4.77
C ASN A 124 -8.05 -15.94 4.20
N ASP A 125 -8.29 -14.81 4.88
CA ASP A 125 -9.15 -13.75 4.33
C ASP A 125 -8.60 -13.21 3.00
N CYS A 126 -7.28 -13.07 2.86
CA CYS A 126 -6.66 -12.69 1.58
C CYS A 126 -6.84 -13.76 0.50
N LEU A 127 -6.63 -15.05 0.81
CA LEU A 127 -6.83 -16.14 -0.14
C LEU A 127 -8.26 -16.13 -0.67
N GLN A 128 -9.24 -16.05 0.23
CA GLN A 128 -10.66 -16.13 -0.14
C GLN A 128 -11.13 -14.91 -0.95
N ARG A 129 -10.63 -13.72 -0.62
CA ARG A 129 -11.16 -12.44 -1.15
C ARG A 129 -10.31 -11.90 -2.30
N SER A 130 -9.00 -11.86 -2.15
CA SER A 130 -8.09 -11.31 -3.17
C SER A 130 -7.73 -12.34 -4.23
N LEU A 131 -7.57 -13.60 -3.85
CA LEU A 131 -7.23 -14.68 -4.79
C LEU A 131 -8.45 -15.53 -5.20
N ASN A 132 -9.66 -15.07 -4.86
CA ASN A 132 -10.93 -15.75 -5.12
C ASN A 132 -10.95 -17.22 -4.67
N GLY A 133 -10.14 -17.58 -3.68
CA GLY A 133 -9.89 -18.98 -3.35
C GLY A 133 -10.59 -19.50 -2.12
N GLU A 134 -9.99 -20.54 -1.55
CA GLU A 134 -10.37 -21.17 -0.29
C GLU A 134 -9.30 -20.94 0.79
N ALA A 135 -9.70 -21.15 2.05
CA ALA A 135 -8.78 -21.08 3.17
C ALA A 135 -7.88 -22.34 3.21
N ILE A 136 -6.64 -22.17 3.64
CA ILE A 136 -5.76 -23.30 3.98
C ILE A 136 -5.81 -23.57 5.48
N ASP A 137 -5.47 -24.80 5.89
CA ASP A 137 -5.34 -25.16 7.31
C ASP A 137 -4.33 -24.22 7.99
N SER A 138 -4.72 -23.64 9.12
CA SER A 138 -3.87 -22.72 9.88
C SER A 138 -2.62 -23.39 10.44
N ASN A 139 -2.63 -24.73 10.57
CA ASN A 139 -1.49 -25.53 10.99
C ASN A 139 -0.67 -26.09 9.82
N SER A 140 -1.06 -25.83 8.56
CA SER A 140 -0.35 -26.35 7.39
C SER A 140 1.08 -25.85 7.32
N LYS A 141 1.93 -26.58 6.60
CA LYS A 141 3.30 -26.17 6.33
C LYS A 141 3.32 -24.82 5.62
N GLU A 142 2.41 -24.60 4.68
CA GLU A 142 2.31 -23.40 3.86
C GLU A 142 1.97 -22.18 4.73
N MET A 143 0.97 -22.30 5.60
CA MET A 143 0.59 -21.23 6.51
C MET A 143 1.75 -20.89 7.47
N ARG A 144 2.35 -21.90 8.10
CA ARG A 144 3.49 -21.73 9.00
C ARG A 144 4.69 -21.06 8.30
N SER A 145 4.92 -21.40 7.04
CA SER A 145 5.94 -20.77 6.20
C SER A 145 5.66 -19.30 5.91
N ILE A 146 4.43 -18.96 5.52
CA ILE A 146 4.02 -17.56 5.31
C ILE A 146 4.21 -16.74 6.59
N ILE A 147 3.83 -17.29 7.75
CA ILE A 147 3.99 -16.63 9.04
C ILE A 147 5.47 -16.45 9.39
N ALA A 148 6.32 -17.46 9.16
CA ALA A 148 7.76 -17.34 9.36
C ALA A 148 8.36 -16.20 8.52
N TYR A 149 7.94 -16.08 7.27
CA TYR A 149 8.34 -14.98 6.39
C TYR A 149 7.90 -13.61 6.90
N PHE A 150 6.67 -13.48 7.41
CA PHE A 150 6.22 -12.21 8.02
C PHE A 150 6.98 -11.87 9.30
N HIS A 151 7.33 -12.87 10.11
CA HIS A 151 8.17 -12.67 11.30
C HIS A 151 9.56 -12.20 10.92
N TRP A 152 10.16 -12.79 9.89
CA TRP A 152 11.44 -12.35 9.34
C TRP A 152 11.40 -10.91 8.83
N LEU A 153 10.39 -10.53 8.03
CA LEU A 153 10.23 -9.16 7.55
C LEU A 153 10.04 -8.12 8.67
N GLY A 154 9.44 -8.55 9.78
CA GLY A 154 9.17 -7.69 10.93
C GLY A 154 10.27 -7.63 11.98
N GLN A 155 11.42 -8.29 11.75
CA GLN A 155 12.53 -8.28 12.71
C GLN A 155 13.01 -6.85 12.97
N GLY A 156 13.21 -6.52 14.24
CA GLY A 156 13.67 -5.19 14.68
C GLY A 156 12.58 -4.12 14.78
N ILE A 157 11.35 -4.40 14.34
CA ILE A 157 10.22 -3.46 14.52
C ILE A 157 9.63 -3.68 15.92
N PRO A 158 9.56 -2.63 16.78
CA PRO A 158 8.97 -2.76 18.11
C PRO A 158 7.49 -3.18 18.05
N LYS A 159 7.03 -3.88 19.10
CA LYS A 159 5.63 -4.26 19.22
C LYS A 159 4.71 -3.03 19.18
N GLU A 160 3.54 -3.21 18.58
CA GLU A 160 2.50 -2.19 18.38
C GLU A 160 2.91 -1.00 17.51
N GLN A 161 4.13 -0.99 16.97
CA GLN A 161 4.57 0.05 16.05
C GLN A 161 4.30 -0.29 14.59
N ARG A 162 4.04 0.77 13.82
CA ARG A 162 3.91 0.73 12.37
C ARG A 162 5.02 1.58 11.78
N PRO A 163 6.07 1.00 11.18
CA PRO A 163 7.13 1.82 10.63
C PRO A 163 6.63 2.65 9.45
N ARG A 164 7.23 3.82 9.24
CA ARG A 164 6.92 4.67 8.09
C ARG A 164 7.13 3.92 6.78
N GLY A 165 6.21 4.10 5.84
CA GLY A 165 6.17 3.33 4.59
C GLY A 165 5.30 2.07 4.67
N SER A 166 4.71 1.73 5.81
CA SER A 166 3.82 0.57 5.96
C SER A 166 2.57 0.63 5.06
N GLY A 167 2.17 -0.51 4.51
CA GLY A 167 0.87 -0.66 3.86
C GLY A 167 0.73 0.14 2.57
N LEU A 168 -0.35 0.94 2.45
CA LEU A 168 -0.65 1.76 1.28
C LEU A 168 -0.69 3.23 1.70
N MET A 169 -0.12 4.11 0.89
CA MET A 169 -0.23 5.55 1.10
C MET A 169 -1.67 5.98 0.80
N GLU A 170 -2.23 6.79 1.70
CA GLU A 170 -3.52 7.46 1.46
C GLU A 170 -3.27 8.73 0.66
N ILE A 171 -4.10 8.98 -0.34
CA ILE A 171 -4.02 10.17 -1.19
C ILE A 171 -5.19 11.11 -0.87
N PRO A 172 -5.07 12.42 -1.12
CA PRO A 172 -6.15 13.38 -0.90
C PRO A 172 -7.47 12.96 -1.55
N TYR A 173 -8.59 13.19 -0.87
CA TYR A 173 -9.91 12.97 -1.46
C TYR A 173 -10.23 14.02 -2.51
N LEU A 174 -10.98 13.59 -3.52
CA LEU A 174 -11.55 14.50 -4.50
C LEU A 174 -12.74 15.25 -3.91
N ASP A 175 -12.90 16.51 -4.33
CA ASP A 175 -14.09 17.32 -4.07
C ASP A 175 -15.28 16.95 -4.98
N ARG A 176 -15.06 15.99 -5.88
CA ARG A 176 -16.05 15.41 -6.80
C ARG A 176 -16.06 13.88 -6.68
N ALA A 177 -17.05 13.25 -7.30
CA ALA A 177 -16.98 11.81 -7.54
C ALA A 177 -15.85 11.48 -8.54
N ALA A 178 -15.22 10.33 -8.36
CA ALA A 178 -14.31 9.75 -9.33
C ALA A 178 -15.07 9.34 -10.60
N ASP A 179 -14.49 9.65 -11.75
CA ASP A 179 -15.12 9.58 -13.07
C ASP A 179 -14.59 8.37 -13.86
N THR A 180 -15.47 7.39 -14.11
CA THR A 180 -15.12 6.17 -14.83
C THR A 180 -14.77 6.42 -16.31
N ILE A 181 -15.29 7.48 -16.92
CA ILE A 181 -15.02 7.83 -18.32
C ILE A 181 -13.61 8.42 -18.43
N LYS A 182 -13.25 9.35 -17.54
CA LYS A 182 -11.86 9.85 -17.44
C LYS A 182 -10.90 8.72 -17.10
N GLY A 183 -11.28 7.85 -16.16
CA GLY A 183 -10.50 6.69 -15.77
C GLY A 183 -10.23 5.71 -16.90
N LYS A 184 -11.19 5.52 -17.81
CA LYS A 184 -10.99 4.71 -19.02
C LYS A 184 -9.89 5.28 -19.90
N ASN A 185 -9.82 6.61 -20.05
CA ASN A 185 -8.78 7.25 -20.85
C ASN A 185 -7.40 7.05 -20.22
N VAL A 186 -7.28 7.21 -18.89
CA VAL A 186 -6.05 6.90 -18.14
C VAL A 186 -5.65 5.44 -18.34
N PHE A 187 -6.60 4.51 -18.25
CA PHE A 187 -6.35 3.09 -18.46
C PHE A 187 -5.78 2.79 -19.86
N ILE A 188 -6.38 3.36 -20.90
CA ILE A 188 -5.96 3.19 -22.30
C ILE A 188 -4.54 3.74 -22.51
N ASN A 189 -4.23 4.89 -21.92
CA ASN A 189 -2.94 5.55 -22.16
C ASN A 189 -1.80 4.96 -21.32
N ASN A 190 -2.08 4.46 -20.12
CA ASN A 190 -1.04 4.15 -19.13
C ASN A 190 -1.01 2.68 -18.70
N CYS A 191 -2.13 1.96 -18.79
CA CYS A 191 -2.29 0.65 -18.13
C CYS A 191 -2.45 -0.52 -19.11
N GLN A 192 -3.18 -0.33 -20.22
CA GLN A 192 -3.57 -1.43 -21.10
C GLN A 192 -2.36 -2.13 -21.77
N ARG A 193 -1.23 -1.43 -21.91
CA ARG A 193 0.02 -1.99 -22.47
C ARG A 193 0.52 -3.22 -21.70
N CYS A 194 0.23 -3.30 -20.41
CA CYS A 194 0.60 -4.42 -19.53
C CYS A 194 -0.63 -5.27 -19.17
N HIS A 195 -1.74 -4.62 -18.77
CA HIS A 195 -2.92 -5.33 -18.28
C HIS A 195 -3.90 -5.78 -19.38
N GLY A 196 -3.61 -5.45 -20.65
CA GLY A 196 -4.44 -5.78 -21.79
C GLY A 196 -5.66 -4.85 -21.94
N ALA A 197 -6.16 -4.69 -23.17
CA ALA A 197 -7.32 -3.84 -23.46
C ALA A 197 -8.60 -4.21 -22.68
N ASN A 198 -8.75 -5.49 -22.30
CA ASN A 198 -9.88 -5.98 -21.51
C ASN A 198 -9.48 -6.29 -20.06
N GLY A 199 -8.36 -5.72 -19.57
CA GLY A 199 -7.89 -5.91 -18.19
C GLY A 199 -7.57 -7.36 -17.82
N GLN A 200 -7.44 -8.24 -18.82
CA GLN A 200 -7.25 -9.68 -18.66
C GLN A 200 -5.84 -10.07 -18.17
N GLY A 201 -4.93 -9.11 -18.09
CA GLY A 201 -3.53 -9.32 -17.77
C GLY A 201 -2.77 -10.03 -18.87
N GLN A 202 -1.58 -10.51 -18.51
CA GLN A 202 -0.71 -11.32 -19.36
C GLN A 202 -0.26 -12.55 -18.58
N LYS A 203 -0.61 -13.74 -19.06
CA LYS A 203 -0.18 -15.00 -18.45
C LYS A 203 1.32 -15.25 -18.67
N ASN A 204 1.94 -16.03 -17.80
CA ASN A 204 3.24 -16.64 -18.06
C ASN A 204 3.16 -17.54 -19.31
N PRO A 205 4.26 -17.74 -20.07
CA PRO A 205 4.25 -18.61 -21.26
C PRO A 205 3.76 -20.04 -21.00
N ASP A 206 4.06 -20.61 -19.83
CA ASP A 206 3.61 -21.92 -19.37
C ASP A 206 2.18 -21.92 -18.76
N SER A 207 1.56 -20.74 -18.68
CA SER A 207 0.29 -20.47 -17.99
C SER A 207 0.29 -20.89 -16.51
N SER A 208 1.44 -20.88 -15.84
CA SER A 208 1.55 -21.15 -14.38
C SER A 208 1.06 -20.00 -13.50
N GLY A 209 0.80 -18.82 -14.09
CA GLY A 209 0.37 -17.61 -13.41
C GLY A 209 0.37 -16.43 -14.37
N TYR A 210 0.62 -15.23 -13.85
CA TYR A 210 0.61 -13.99 -14.62
C TYR A 210 1.92 -13.20 -14.49
N ILE A 211 2.39 -12.69 -15.63
CA ILE A 211 3.41 -11.63 -15.71
C ILE A 211 2.78 -10.32 -15.23
N TYR A 212 1.62 -9.97 -15.81
CA TYR A 212 0.79 -8.84 -15.39
C TYR A 212 -0.58 -9.37 -14.94
N PRO A 213 -1.02 -9.10 -13.70
CA PRO A 213 -2.25 -9.68 -13.18
C PRO A 213 -3.50 -9.14 -13.91
N PRO A 214 -4.59 -9.93 -13.95
CA PRO A 214 -5.88 -9.45 -14.41
C PRO A 214 -6.44 -8.44 -13.41
N LEU A 215 -6.86 -7.26 -13.90
CA LEU A 215 -7.46 -6.21 -13.07
C LEU A 215 -8.95 -6.44 -12.82
N TRP A 216 -9.62 -7.16 -13.71
CA TRP A 216 -11.03 -7.58 -13.61
C TRP A 216 -11.26 -8.88 -14.41
N GLY A 217 -12.51 -9.34 -14.48
CA GLY A 217 -12.88 -10.63 -15.05
C GLY A 217 -12.74 -11.78 -14.06
N GLU A 218 -13.09 -12.99 -14.51
CA GLU A 218 -13.26 -14.19 -13.65
C GLU A 218 -12.01 -14.56 -12.84
N ASN A 219 -10.82 -14.27 -13.37
CA ASN A 219 -9.54 -14.62 -12.73
C ASN A 219 -8.97 -13.49 -11.84
N SER A 220 -9.69 -12.38 -11.67
CA SER A 220 -9.26 -11.26 -10.83
C SER A 220 -9.71 -11.39 -9.38
N TYR A 221 -9.39 -10.38 -8.57
CA TYR A 221 -9.83 -10.29 -7.17
C TYR A 221 -11.33 -10.03 -7.09
N THR A 222 -11.94 -10.51 -6.01
CA THR A 222 -13.40 -10.43 -5.82
C THR A 222 -13.85 -9.05 -5.36
N SER A 223 -15.17 -8.80 -5.41
CA SER A 223 -15.79 -7.62 -4.78
C SER A 223 -15.57 -7.52 -3.27
N ALA A 224 -15.18 -8.61 -2.60
CA ALA A 224 -14.87 -8.62 -1.16
C ALA A 224 -13.42 -8.22 -0.83
N ALA A 225 -12.55 -8.08 -1.85
CA ALA A 225 -11.14 -7.78 -1.66
C ALA A 225 -10.93 -6.35 -1.11
N GLY A 226 -9.85 -6.16 -0.35
CA GLY A 226 -9.51 -4.84 0.21
C GLY A 226 -9.25 -3.77 -0.85
N LEU A 227 -8.71 -4.17 -2.00
CA LEU A 227 -8.44 -3.31 -3.17
C LEU A 227 -9.68 -3.00 -4.02
N PHE A 228 -10.83 -3.65 -3.77
CA PHE A 228 -12.08 -3.23 -4.40
C PHE A 228 -12.60 -1.90 -3.83
N ARG A 229 -12.02 -1.44 -2.72
CA ARG A 229 -12.28 -0.11 -2.15
C ARG A 229 -11.47 0.96 -2.87
N LEU A 230 -12.14 2.04 -3.24
CA LEU A 230 -11.60 2.99 -4.17
C LEU A 230 -10.35 3.73 -3.64
N SER A 231 -10.34 4.12 -2.36
CA SER A 231 -9.19 4.82 -1.76
C SER A 231 -7.93 3.96 -1.75
N ARG A 232 -8.09 2.66 -1.49
CA ARG A 232 -6.96 1.72 -1.43
C ARG A 232 -6.39 1.47 -2.82
N PHE A 233 -7.25 1.32 -3.83
CA PHE A 233 -6.80 1.13 -5.20
C PHE A 233 -6.12 2.39 -5.74
N ALA A 234 -6.71 3.57 -5.55
CA ALA A 234 -6.15 4.83 -6.02
C ALA A 234 -4.77 5.10 -5.38
N GLY A 235 -4.64 4.90 -4.06
CA GLY A 235 -3.34 5.00 -3.37
C GLY A 235 -2.31 3.98 -3.85
N PHE A 236 -2.72 2.75 -4.15
CA PHE A 236 -1.83 1.75 -4.73
C PHE A 236 -1.35 2.17 -6.12
N VAL A 237 -2.25 2.59 -7.00
CA VAL A 237 -1.91 3.01 -8.38
C VAL A 237 -0.98 4.22 -8.37
N LYS A 238 -1.34 5.28 -7.64
CA LYS A 238 -0.56 6.53 -7.58
C LYS A 238 0.92 6.29 -7.27
N ASN A 239 1.20 5.37 -6.35
CA ASN A 239 2.53 5.19 -5.77
C ASN A 239 3.30 4.02 -6.37
N ASN A 240 2.68 3.19 -7.21
CA ASN A 240 3.31 1.94 -7.66
C ASN A 240 3.06 1.58 -9.13
N MET A 241 2.22 2.33 -9.86
CA MET A 241 1.86 2.02 -11.24
C MET A 241 2.06 3.24 -12.16
N PRO A 242 2.67 3.07 -13.35
CA PRO A 242 3.13 1.81 -13.95
C PRO A 242 4.36 1.17 -13.27
N SER A 243 4.36 -0.17 -13.21
CA SER A 243 5.43 -0.96 -12.57
C SER A 243 6.79 -0.69 -13.21
N GLY A 244 7.82 -0.46 -12.39
CA GLY A 244 9.19 -0.20 -12.84
C GLY A 244 9.45 1.25 -13.30
N GLU A 245 8.41 2.08 -13.38
CA GLU A 245 8.51 3.51 -13.74
C GLU A 245 8.14 4.43 -12.57
N VAL A 246 7.34 3.93 -11.62
CA VAL A 246 6.79 4.71 -10.52
C VAL A 246 7.36 4.29 -9.17
N GLU A 247 7.73 5.30 -8.39
CA GLU A 247 7.99 5.23 -6.96
C GLU A 247 7.13 6.28 -6.24
N TYR A 248 6.89 6.12 -4.93
CA TYR A 248 5.99 7.01 -4.18
C TYR A 248 6.37 8.50 -4.25
N HIS A 249 7.65 8.83 -4.41
CA HIS A 249 8.15 10.21 -4.53
C HIS A 249 8.25 10.70 -5.98
N ASN A 250 7.94 9.83 -6.95
CA ASN A 250 7.91 10.16 -8.38
C ASN A 250 6.66 9.57 -9.04
N PRO A 251 5.45 9.97 -8.59
CA PRO A 251 4.22 9.49 -9.20
C PRO A 251 4.06 10.03 -10.62
N GLN A 252 3.63 9.18 -11.55
CA GLN A 252 3.35 9.58 -12.94
C GLN A 252 1.92 10.09 -13.14
N LEU A 253 0.97 9.59 -12.34
CA LEU A 253 -0.42 10.04 -12.38
C LEU A 253 -0.64 11.16 -11.36
N SER A 254 -1.50 12.11 -11.69
CA SER A 254 -2.11 13.01 -10.71
C SER A 254 -3.03 12.24 -9.74
N ASP A 255 -3.43 12.89 -8.66
CA ASP A 255 -4.37 12.26 -7.70
C ASP A 255 -5.73 12.01 -8.37
N GLU A 256 -6.21 12.97 -9.16
CA GLU A 256 -7.44 12.83 -9.96
C GLU A 256 -7.39 11.64 -10.90
N GLU A 257 -6.31 11.48 -11.67
CA GLU A 257 -6.15 10.34 -12.57
C GLU A 257 -6.10 9.01 -11.83
N ALA A 258 -5.45 8.96 -10.66
CA ALA A 258 -5.38 7.76 -9.84
C ALA A 258 -6.77 7.36 -9.28
N TRP A 259 -7.57 8.31 -8.85
CA TRP A 259 -8.96 8.08 -8.42
C TRP A 259 -9.85 7.66 -9.58
N ASP A 260 -9.76 8.35 -10.72
CA ASP A 260 -10.59 8.10 -11.89
C ASP A 260 -10.29 6.71 -12.49
N VAL A 261 -9.01 6.33 -12.64
CA VAL A 261 -8.64 4.99 -13.14
C VAL A 261 -9.03 3.89 -12.16
N ALA A 262 -8.93 4.15 -10.85
CA ALA A 262 -9.41 3.22 -9.84
C ALA A 262 -10.93 2.99 -9.98
N ALA A 263 -11.70 4.05 -10.28
CA ALA A 263 -13.14 3.97 -10.44
C ALA A 263 -13.50 3.15 -11.68
N PHE A 264 -12.80 3.40 -12.80
CA PHE A 264 -12.97 2.63 -14.01
C PHE A 264 -12.64 1.14 -13.82
N VAL A 265 -11.54 0.80 -13.16
CA VAL A 265 -11.15 -0.61 -12.91
C VAL A 265 -12.14 -1.31 -11.98
N ASN A 266 -12.59 -0.65 -10.92
CA ASN A 266 -13.55 -1.21 -9.97
C ASN A 266 -15.02 -1.13 -10.44
N SER A 267 -15.30 -0.50 -11.59
CA SER A 267 -16.60 -0.60 -12.25
C SER A 267 -16.72 -1.82 -13.16
N GLN A 268 -15.61 -2.51 -13.47
CA GLN A 268 -15.63 -3.66 -14.37
C GLN A 268 -16.15 -4.96 -13.70
N PRO A 269 -16.73 -5.90 -14.48
CA PRO A 269 -17.20 -7.18 -13.96
C PRO A 269 -16.09 -8.02 -13.33
N ARG A 270 -16.36 -8.65 -12.19
CA ARG A 270 -15.45 -9.53 -11.45
C ARG A 270 -16.25 -10.50 -10.56
N PRO A 271 -15.64 -11.56 -10.02
CA PRO A 271 -16.32 -12.45 -9.09
C PRO A 271 -16.85 -11.70 -7.87
N SER A 272 -18.10 -11.99 -7.48
CA SER A 272 -18.68 -11.45 -6.27
C SER A 272 -18.60 -12.48 -5.15
N LYS A 273 -18.15 -12.06 -3.96
CA LYS A 273 -18.21 -12.87 -2.73
C LYS A 273 -18.83 -12.04 -1.61
N ILE A 274 -19.74 -12.66 -0.86
CA ILE A 274 -20.41 -12.06 0.29
C ILE A 274 -20.15 -12.97 1.48
N PHE A 275 -19.72 -12.38 2.59
CA PHE A 275 -19.49 -13.05 3.87
C PHE A 275 -20.52 -12.48 4.85
N GLN A 276 -21.38 -13.33 5.40
CA GLN A 276 -22.52 -12.87 6.23
C GLN A 276 -22.05 -12.26 7.55
N GLU A 277 -20.90 -12.71 8.03
CA GLU A 277 -20.22 -12.26 9.23
C GLU A 277 -19.47 -10.93 9.05
N ASP A 278 -19.42 -10.37 7.83
CA ASP A 278 -18.77 -9.08 7.59
C ASP A 278 -19.60 -7.93 8.18
N TRP A 279 -18.91 -7.05 8.90
CA TRP A 279 -19.40 -5.81 9.48
C TRP A 279 -20.52 -6.03 10.52
N PRO A 280 -20.27 -6.81 11.59
CA PRO A 280 -21.25 -6.99 12.67
C PRO A 280 -21.62 -5.66 13.32
N ASP A 281 -20.68 -4.70 13.33
CA ASP A 281 -20.94 -3.29 13.60
C ASP A 281 -20.79 -2.48 12.30
N ILE A 282 -21.93 -2.12 11.69
CA ILE A 282 -21.98 -1.38 10.42
C ILE A 282 -21.32 0.01 10.52
N SER A 283 -21.21 0.58 11.73
CA SER A 283 -20.53 1.87 11.94
C SER A 283 -19.02 1.77 11.69
N LYS A 284 -18.46 0.55 11.70
CA LYS A 284 -17.03 0.29 11.43
C LYS A 284 -16.71 0.15 9.95
N LYS A 285 -17.70 0.09 9.05
CA LYS A 285 -17.47 0.12 7.59
C LYS A 285 -16.62 1.33 7.21
N SER A 286 -15.68 1.14 6.28
CA SER A 286 -14.89 2.26 5.78
C SER A 286 -15.75 3.18 4.92
N ILE A 287 -15.38 4.47 4.86
CA ILE A 287 -16.13 5.49 4.13
C ILE A 287 -16.29 5.18 2.64
N ASP A 288 -15.40 4.35 2.10
CA ASP A 288 -15.33 3.95 0.70
C ASP A 288 -15.72 2.47 0.48
N HIS A 289 -16.41 1.86 1.46
CA HIS A 289 -16.94 0.51 1.29
C HIS A 289 -18.16 0.59 0.35
N PRO A 290 -18.17 -0.09 -0.81
CA PRO A 290 -19.12 0.21 -1.88
C PRO A 290 -20.52 -0.42 -1.69
N PHE A 291 -20.74 -1.17 -0.61
CA PHE A 291 -21.98 -1.92 -0.38
C PHE A 291 -22.61 -1.59 0.97
N GLY A 292 -23.91 -1.30 0.96
CA GLY A 292 -24.73 -1.03 2.13
C GLY A 292 -24.98 -2.29 2.97
N PRO A 293 -25.73 -2.17 4.08
CA PRO A 293 -26.23 -0.91 4.66
C PRO A 293 -25.10 -0.08 5.31
N TYR A 294 -25.37 1.20 5.59
CA TYR A 294 -24.46 2.14 6.23
C TYR A 294 -25.06 2.69 7.53
N ALA A 295 -24.20 3.22 8.41
CA ALA A 295 -24.63 3.90 9.64
C ALA A 295 -25.02 5.38 9.40
N ASP A 296 -24.77 5.89 8.20
CA ASP A 296 -25.09 7.24 7.74
C ASP A 296 -26.18 7.21 6.66
N SER A 297 -26.51 8.38 6.10
CA SER A 297 -27.55 8.55 5.09
C SER A 297 -27.01 8.66 3.66
N PHE A 298 -25.71 8.42 3.42
CA PHE A 298 -25.13 8.56 2.08
C PHE A 298 -25.46 7.34 1.21
N SER A 299 -25.55 7.57 -0.10
CA SER A 299 -25.91 6.52 -1.06
C SER A 299 -24.73 5.56 -1.32
N GLU A 300 -25.03 4.33 -1.78
CA GLU A 300 -23.99 3.40 -2.24
C GLU A 300 -23.12 3.99 -3.35
N THR A 301 -23.72 4.76 -4.27
CA THR A 301 -22.98 5.45 -5.34
C THR A 301 -21.93 6.41 -4.75
N GLN A 302 -22.28 7.16 -3.71
CA GLN A 302 -21.35 8.08 -3.07
C GLN A 302 -20.29 7.34 -2.25
N HIS A 303 -20.64 6.25 -1.56
CA HIS A 303 -19.65 5.37 -0.91
C HIS A 303 -18.74 4.65 -1.91
N LYS A 304 -19.18 4.43 -3.14
CA LYS A 304 -18.39 3.78 -4.18
C LYS A 304 -17.44 4.75 -4.89
N TYR A 305 -17.91 5.95 -5.23
CA TYR A 305 -17.17 6.88 -6.09
C TYR A 305 -16.82 8.22 -5.45
N GLY A 306 -17.33 8.51 -4.25
CA GLY A 306 -17.18 9.80 -3.60
C GLY A 306 -18.20 10.85 -4.08
N PRO A 307 -18.04 12.13 -3.72
CA PRO A 307 -16.95 12.65 -2.89
C PRO A 307 -16.98 12.09 -1.46
N PHE A 308 -15.81 11.76 -0.92
CA PHE A 308 -15.66 11.06 0.36
C PHE A 308 -15.60 11.99 1.58
N THR A 309 -15.22 13.26 1.39
CA THR A 309 -15.10 14.26 2.46
C THR A 309 -16.40 14.41 3.28
N PRO A 310 -17.61 14.51 2.68
CA PRO A 310 -18.85 14.56 3.45
C PRO A 310 -19.08 13.33 4.35
N ILE A 311 -18.73 12.13 3.86
CA ILE A 311 -18.87 10.86 4.59
C ILE A 311 -17.89 10.82 5.77
N LYS A 312 -16.63 11.21 5.54
CA LYS A 312 -15.62 11.32 6.60
C LYS A 312 -16.08 12.27 7.71
N ASN A 313 -16.54 13.47 7.35
CA ASN A 313 -16.99 14.46 8.32
C ASN A 313 -18.19 13.98 9.14
N ALA A 314 -19.17 13.33 8.50
CA ALA A 314 -20.32 12.76 9.20
C ALA A 314 -19.89 11.66 10.21
N LYS A 315 -18.97 10.77 9.79
CA LYS A 315 -18.43 9.71 10.65
C LYS A 315 -17.67 10.27 11.85
N GLU A 316 -16.87 11.31 11.65
CA GLU A 316 -16.16 12.01 12.73
C GLU A 316 -17.13 12.69 13.70
N ALA A 317 -18.18 13.34 13.20
CA ALA A 317 -19.22 13.96 14.03
C ALA A 317 -19.99 12.91 14.86
N MET A 318 -20.32 11.76 14.27
CA MET A 318 -20.96 10.65 14.99
C MET A 318 -20.05 10.07 16.08
N ALA A 319 -18.76 9.89 15.78
CA ALA A 319 -17.78 9.40 16.75
C ALA A 319 -17.65 10.35 17.94
N LYS A 320 -17.56 11.66 17.69
CA LYS A 320 -17.52 12.68 18.75
C LYS A 320 -18.77 12.64 19.63
N LYS A 321 -19.96 12.61 19.03
CA LYS A 321 -21.23 12.54 19.76
C LYS A 321 -21.34 11.29 20.65
N ASN A 322 -20.74 10.18 20.26
CA ASN A 322 -20.72 8.95 21.05
C ASN A 322 -19.66 8.98 22.17
N ALA A 323 -18.57 9.74 22.01
CA ALA A 323 -17.57 9.93 23.06
C ALA A 323 -18.04 10.89 24.16
N ASP A 324 -18.93 11.83 23.83
CA ASP A 324 -19.52 12.80 24.75
C ASP A 324 -20.73 12.25 25.54
N ARG A 325 -21.07 10.97 25.38
CA ARG A 325 -22.19 10.27 26.05
C ARG A 325 -21.68 9.23 27.02
#